data_AF-A0A382W9W3-F1
#
_entry.id   AF-A0A382W9W3-F1
#
_cell.length_a   1.000
_cell.length_b   1.000
_cell.length_c   1.000
_cell.angle_alpha   90.00
_cell.angle_beta   90.00
_cell.angle_gamma   90.00
#
_symmetry.space_group_name_H-M   'P 1'
#
loop_
_entity.id
_entity.type
_entity.pdbx_description
1 polymer ?
#
loop_
_entity_poly.entity_id
_entity_poly.type
_entity_poly.pdbx_seq_one_letter_code
_entity_poly.pdbx_strand_id
1 'polypeptide(L)'
;KMTKVIVRVEVEDVEQWKRGFVTHAELFLKQAVTLVYWGIGEENKLAACFETIDIDAFMEVMASPDTAEAMANDGIIQESVEVYVADTIFDPNS
;
A
#
# COMPACT_ATOMS: atom_id res chain seq x y z
N LYS A 1 -18.17 -1.08 -4.29
CA LYS A 1 -18.12 -1.03 -2.81
C LYS A 1 -16.73 -0.55 -2.45
N MET A 2 -16.58 0.39 -1.52
CA MET A 2 -15.23 0.81 -1.10
C MET A 2 -14.62 -0.27 -0.21
N THR A 3 -13.44 -0.75 -0.59
CA THR A 3 -12.67 -1.79 0.10
C THR A 3 -11.38 -1.16 0.61
N LYS A 4 -10.95 -1.55 1.80
CA LYS A 4 -9.67 -1.11 2.38
C LYS A 4 -8.64 -2.21 2.19
N VAL A 5 -7.47 -1.85 1.69
CA VAL A 5 -6.31 -2.73 1.60
C VAL A 5 -5.21 -2.14 2.46
N ILE A 6 -4.67 -2.92 3.39
CA ILE A 6 -3.56 -2.52 4.24
C ILE A 6 -2.32 -3.24 3.75
N VAL A 7 -1.28 -2.49 3.42
CA VAL A 7 0.03 -3.02 3.07
C VAL A 7 1.01 -2.66 4.17
N ARG A 8 1.68 -3.66 4.73
CA ARG A 8 2.81 -3.45 5.64
C ARG A 8 4.11 -3.82 4.95
N VAL A 9 5.14 -3.02 5.21
CA VAL A 9 6.48 -3.19 4.65
C VAL A 9 7.53 -2.76 5.67
N GLU A 10 8.75 -3.27 5.50
CA GLU A 10 9.97 -2.73 6.07
C GLU A 10 10.77 -2.04 4.96
N VAL A 11 11.44 -0.93 5.30
CA VAL A 11 12.25 -0.16 4.36
C VAL A 11 13.67 0.06 4.89
N GLU A 12 14.63 0.20 3.98
CA GLU A 12 16.01 0.53 4.36
C GLU A 12 16.12 1.97 4.87
N ASP A 13 15.43 2.92 4.21
CA ASP A 13 15.41 4.34 4.54
C ASP A 13 14.00 4.92 4.36
N VAL A 14 13.42 5.37 5.48
CA VAL A 14 12.08 5.98 5.52
C VAL A 14 11.99 7.26 4.68
N GLU A 15 13.04 8.08 4.63
CA GLU A 15 13.04 9.31 3.85
C GLU A 15 13.16 9.04 2.35
N GLN A 16 13.89 7.99 1.95
CA GLN A 16 13.86 7.49 0.57
C GLN A 16 12.45 7.02 0.19
N TRP A 17 11.86 6.15 1.01
CA TRP A 17 10.52 5.65 0.78
C TRP A 17 9.50 6.79 0.65
N LYS A 18 9.51 7.79 1.55
CA LYS A 18 8.56 8.92 1.46
C LYS A 18 8.66 9.67 0.14
N ARG A 19 9.87 9.90 -0.36
CA ARG A 19 10.10 10.63 -1.62
C ARG A 19 9.59 9.84 -2.82
N GLY A 20 9.84 8.54 -2.85
CA GLY A 20 9.39 7.68 -3.93
C GLY A 20 7.90 7.38 -3.86
N PHE A 21 7.37 7.06 -2.69
CA PHE A 21 5.97 6.68 -2.47
C PHE A 21 4.97 7.66 -3.07
N VAL A 22 5.18 8.97 -2.86
CA VAL A 22 4.28 10.02 -3.38
C VAL A 22 4.33 10.22 -4.89
N THR A 23 5.29 9.60 -5.59
CA THR A 23 5.39 9.64 -7.06
C THR A 23 4.47 8.63 -7.76
N HIS A 24 3.92 7.66 -7.03
CA HIS A 24 3.13 6.55 -7.59
C HIS A 24 1.67 6.90 -7.91
N ALA A 25 1.34 8.18 -8.09
CA ALA A 25 -0.04 8.62 -8.33
C ALA A 25 -0.71 7.89 -9.51
N GLU A 26 0.01 7.73 -10.64
CA GLU A 26 -0.53 7.01 -11.80
C GLU A 26 -0.77 5.53 -11.52
N LEU A 27 0.11 4.89 -10.74
CA LEU A 27 -0.03 3.49 -10.34
C LEU A 27 -1.23 3.29 -9.41
N PHE A 28 -1.42 4.19 -8.44
CA PHE A 28 -2.58 4.21 -7.55
C PHE A 28 -3.90 4.41 -8.31
N LEU A 29 -3.91 5.26 -9.34
CA LEU A 29 -5.09 5.42 -10.20
C LEU A 29 -5.42 4.14 -10.97
N LYS A 30 -4.42 3.40 -11.47
CA LYS A 30 -4.63 2.08 -12.09
C LYS A 30 -5.19 1.05 -11.10
N GLN A 31 -4.83 1.16 -9.82
CA GLN A 31 -5.36 0.35 -8.71
C GLN A 31 -6.76 0.78 -8.24
N ALA A 32 -7.37 1.78 -8.89
CA ALA A 32 -8.63 2.41 -8.48
C ALA A 32 -8.61 2.95 -7.04
N VAL A 33 -7.43 3.36 -6.56
CA VAL A 33 -7.24 3.95 -5.23
C VAL A 33 -7.79 5.38 -5.21
N THR A 34 -8.60 5.67 -4.20
CA THR A 34 -9.19 7.00 -3.98
C THR A 34 -8.50 7.77 -2.87
N LEU A 35 -8.01 7.09 -1.84
CA LEU A 35 -7.32 7.67 -0.70
C LEU A 35 -6.26 6.71 -0.17
N VAL A 36 -5.17 7.27 0.36
CA VAL A 36 -4.10 6.53 1.01
C VAL A 36 -3.78 7.18 2.35
N TYR A 37 -3.85 6.39 3.42
CA TYR A 37 -3.40 6.76 4.74
C TYR A 37 -2.14 5.97 5.04
N TRP A 38 -1.07 6.58 5.52
CA TRP A 38 0.13 5.85 5.86
C TRP A 38 0.74 6.36 7.16
N GLY A 39 1.52 5.50 7.80
CA GLY A 39 2.21 5.80 9.04
C GLY A 39 3.51 5.01 9.15
N ILE A 40 4.47 5.61 9.84
CA ILE A 40 5.78 5.01 10.13
C ILE A 40 5.75 4.58 11.59
N GLY A 41 6.03 3.30 11.82
CA GLY A 41 6.23 2.72 13.13
C GLY A 41 7.70 2.74 13.55
N GLU A 42 8.04 1.89 14.50
CA GLU A 42 9.41 1.69 14.95
C GLU A 42 10.25 0.97 13.88
N GLU A 43 11.58 1.15 13.92
CA GLU A 43 12.53 0.35 13.14
C GLU A 43 12.24 0.29 11.63
N ASN A 44 11.90 1.42 11.01
CA ASN A 44 11.57 1.52 9.58
C ASN A 44 10.41 0.63 9.11
N LYS A 45 9.53 0.20 10.01
CA LYS A 45 8.27 -0.45 9.64
C LYS A 45 7.25 0.58 9.21
N LEU A 46 6.55 0.30 8.12
CA LEU A 46 5.51 1.15 7.57
C LEU A 46 4.21 0.38 7.39
N ALA A 47 3.09 1.09 7.50
CA ALA A 47 1.80 0.61 7.05
C ALA A 47 1.11 1.68 6.19
N ALA A 48 0.52 1.26 5.07
CA ALA A 48 -0.32 2.09 4.24
C ALA A 48 -1.70 1.42 4.07
N CYS A 49 -2.77 2.15 4.37
CA CYS A 49 -4.15 1.77 4.14
C CYS A 49 -4.67 2.50 2.89
N PHE A 50 -4.96 1.74 1.85
CA PHE A 50 -5.50 2.19 0.59
C PHE A 50 -7.01 2.00 0.61
N GLU A 51 -7.76 3.03 0.23
CA GLU A 51 -9.17 2.90 -0.14
C GLU A 51 -9.23 2.68 -1.64
N THR A 52 -9.80 1.56 -2.07
CA THR A 52 -10.05 1.27 -3.48
C THR A 52 -11.53 0.98 -3.73
N ILE A 53 -12.00 1.33 -4.92
CA ILE A 53 -13.34 1.00 -5.39
C ILE A 53 -13.37 -0.28 -6.25
N ASP A 54 -12.20 -0.84 -6.57
CA ASP A 54 -12.02 -2.05 -7.39
C ASP A 54 -10.87 -2.89 -6.82
N ILE A 55 -11.22 -3.93 -6.06
CA ILE A 55 -10.24 -4.80 -5.41
C ILE A 55 -9.50 -5.69 -6.42
N ASP A 56 -10.16 -6.07 -7.52
CA ASP A 56 -9.55 -6.94 -8.53
C ASP A 56 -8.48 -6.16 -9.28
N ALA A 57 -8.78 -4.92 -9.71
CA ALA A 57 -7.79 -4.02 -10.30
C ALA A 57 -6.64 -3.69 -9.34
N PHE A 58 -6.93 -3.49 -8.05
CA PHE A 58 -5.89 -3.26 -7.05
C PHE A 58 -4.92 -4.43 -6.99
N MET A 59 -5.43 -5.66 -6.85
CA MET A 59 -4.59 -6.86 -6.70
C MET A 59 -3.84 -7.22 -7.99
N GLU A 60 -4.46 -7.01 -9.16
CA GLU A 60 -3.81 -7.20 -10.46
C GLU A 60 -2.59 -6.28 -10.60
N VAL A 61 -2.76 -4.98 -10.34
CA VAL A 61 -1.66 -4.02 -10.43
C VAL A 61 -0.64 -4.26 -9.32
N MET A 62 -1.07 -4.60 -8.09
CA MET A 62 -0.15 -4.92 -6.99
C MET A 62 0.81 -6.07 -7.34
N ALA A 63 0.36 -7.05 -8.14
CA ALA A 63 1.19 -8.16 -8.62
C ALA A 63 2.01 -7.83 -9.89
N SER A 64 1.93 -6.60 -10.40
CA SER A 64 2.57 -6.21 -11.65
C SER A 64 4.08 -5.94 -11.51
N PRO A 65 4.84 -6.07 -12.61
CA PRO A 65 6.26 -5.68 -12.64
C PRO A 65 6.48 -4.20 -12.29
N ASP A 66 5.59 -3.30 -12.74
CA ASP A 66 5.65 -1.87 -12.45
C ASP A 66 5.62 -1.61 -10.94
N THR A 67 4.76 -2.33 -10.20
CA THR A 67 4.71 -2.24 -8.73
C THR A 67 5.96 -2.82 -8.08
N ALA A 68 6.49 -3.93 -8.58
CA ALA A 68 7.73 -4.51 -8.05
C ALA A 68 8.92 -3.55 -8.23
N GLU A 69 9.04 -2.90 -9.39
CA GLU A 69 10.09 -1.91 -9.67
C GLU A 69 9.93 -0.66 -8.79
N ALA A 70 8.71 -0.14 -8.66
CA ALA A 70 8.38 0.94 -7.74
C ALA A 70 8.82 0.64 -6.30
N MET A 71 8.46 -0.54 -5.79
CA MET A 71 8.81 -0.95 -4.43
C MET A 71 10.32 -1.09 -4.23
N ALA A 72 11.03 -1.67 -5.21
CA ALA A 72 12.49 -1.78 -5.16
C ALA A 72 13.16 -0.39 -5.13
N ASN A 73 12.68 0.56 -5.94
CA ASN A 73 13.18 1.93 -5.97
C ASN A 73 12.92 2.68 -4.65
N ASP A 74 11.81 2.37 -3.98
CA ASP A 74 11.46 2.92 -2.66
C ASP A 74 12.31 2.35 -1.51
N GLY A 75 13.15 1.33 -1.77
CA GLY A 75 13.96 0.67 -0.75
C GLY A 75 13.17 -0.26 0.16
N ILE A 76 12.06 -0.82 -0.34
CA ILE A 76 11.26 -1.83 0.37
C ILE A 76 12.02 -3.15 0.39
N ILE A 77 12.10 -3.77 1.58
CA ILE A 77 12.59 -5.13 1.77
C ILE A 77 11.52 -6.09 1.22
N GLN A 78 11.77 -6.72 0.07
CA GLN A 78 10.74 -7.42 -0.71
C GLN A 78 10.04 -8.55 0.07
N GLU A 79 10.77 -9.27 0.91
CA GLU A 79 10.24 -10.35 1.76
C GLU A 79 9.36 -9.85 2.92
N SER A 80 9.37 -8.56 3.21
CA SER A 80 8.58 -7.94 4.30
C SER A 80 7.17 -7.53 3.87
N VAL A 81 6.84 -7.62 2.58
CA VAL A 81 5.57 -7.12 2.05
C VAL A 81 4.42 -8.03 2.50
N GLU A 82 3.53 -7.47 3.31
CA GLU A 82 2.31 -8.13 3.77
C GLU A 82 1.08 -7.35 3.27
N VAL A 83 0.09 -8.06 2.71
CA VAL A 83 -1.13 -7.46 2.18
C VAL A 83 -2.35 -8.02 2.90
N TYR A 84 -3.21 -7.13 3.40
CA TYR A 84 -4.42 -7.46 4.12
C TYR A 84 -5.62 -6.79 3.44
N VAL A 85 -6.64 -7.55 3.09
CA VAL A 85 -7.93 -6.99 2.64
C VAL A 85 -8.84 -6.84 3.86
N ALA A 86 -9.17 -5.61 4.23
CA ALA A 86 -10.06 -5.29 5.34
C ALA A 86 -11.51 -5.24 4.84
N ASP A 87 -12.10 -6.42 4.57
CA ASP A 87 -13.47 -6.59 4.07
C ASP A 87 -14.51 -6.85 5.16
N THR A 88 -14.05 -7.11 6.37
CA THR A 88 -14.86 -7.39 7.56
C THR A 88 -14.91 -6.16 8.46
N ILE A 89 -16.11 -5.78 8.88
CA ILE A 89 -16.35 -4.59 9.72
C ILE A 89 -16.88 -5.05 11.07
N PHE A 90 -16.24 -4.59 12.14
CA PHE A 90 -16.76 -4.66 13.50
C PHE A 90 -17.12 -3.23 13.93
N ASP A 91 -18.40 -2.96 14.12
CA ASP A 91 -18.87 -1.70 14.70
C ASP A 91 -19.24 -1.96 16.17
N PRO A 92 -18.47 -1.42 17.14
CA PRO A 92 -18.76 -1.60 18.57
C PRO A 92 -20.05 -0.90 19.03
N ASN A 93 -20.67 -0.08 18.17
CA ASN A 93 -21.92 0.63 18.44
C ASN A 93 -23.12 0.12 17.63
N SER A 94 -22.94 -0.90 16.78
CA SER A 94 -24.03 -1.53 16.01
C SER A 94 -24.92 -2.42 16.88
#